data_AF-A0A8H5BXK2-F1
#
_entry.id   AF-A0A8H5BXK2-F1
#
_cell.length_a   1.000
_cell.length_b   1.000
_cell.length_c   1.000
_cell.angle_alpha   90.00
_cell.angle_beta   90.00
_cell.angle_gamma   90.00
#
_symmetry.space_group_name_H-M   'P 1'
#
loop_
_entity.id
_entity.type
_entity.pdbx_description
1 polymer ?
#
loop_
_entity_poly.entity_id
_entity_poly.type
_entity_poly.pdbx_seq_one_letter_code
_entity_poly.pdbx_strand_id
1 'polypeptide(L)'
;MTLKATELQPIPCGFCYENLASLSISQRHAHCERHLNDDETSTAGVQVEGSKSAPIDLESVEIIYQGPKALNGSKSGGSGNKLRKPNVSPTQKRRFQLVKETDHFWYPEQGSPPPTGFIPGLIPLLRKALVKGHDRGLVRRAALCHDKAVLVHREIWDASWGCGYRNFMMACSVLMSQQEQPLYFPLLDSPLAPGIRNLQLWIEDAWMHGFDQEGQQQLVKLSGTRKWIGTSDLWVAFSFRGIPAQLLDFDLRNKPQGSQILTDWIVKYFSPPKSEPKPENAFSSITVSPIVVTEKMPIILQHDGHSRTVVGYEMDKHGAVNLLVFDPAYKPTADIRNLALEQYAQSRLAQSGSANSSPTLKRKRSLDNAENALNVAGPSRLKKAGTPSKILSPLKNGFHKAANREDLYSMLKKFRIQSKNIGKKQQYQILYFPMTAPLTDKEQQGMKTVISMKVS
;
A
#
# COMPACT_ATOMS: atom_id res chain seq x y z
N MET A 1 2.54 -27.32 -37.56
CA MET A 1 1.90 -27.43 -36.23
C MET A 1 1.56 -26.03 -35.76
N THR A 2 0.28 -25.76 -35.54
CA THR A 2 -0.32 -24.45 -35.30
C THR A 2 0.13 -23.89 -33.93
N LEU A 3 0.78 -22.73 -33.94
CA LEU A 3 1.17 -21.98 -32.74
C LEU A 3 -0.10 -21.58 -31.96
N LYS A 4 -0.27 -22.11 -30.74
CA LYS A 4 -1.33 -21.67 -29.83
C LYS A 4 -0.99 -20.28 -29.31
N ALA A 5 -1.85 -19.30 -29.60
CA ALA A 5 -1.75 -17.95 -29.07
C ALA A 5 -1.78 -17.97 -27.53
N THR A 6 -0.75 -17.42 -26.91
CA THR A 6 -0.62 -17.30 -25.46
C THR A 6 -1.63 -16.27 -24.96
N GLU A 7 -2.68 -16.70 -24.26
CA GLU A 7 -3.64 -15.77 -23.63
C GLU A 7 -2.92 -14.88 -22.60
N LEU A 8 -2.77 -13.60 -22.97
CA LEU A 8 -2.35 -12.51 -22.09
C LEU A 8 -3.41 -12.30 -21.00
N GLN A 9 -2.98 -12.12 -19.74
CA GLN A 9 -3.93 -11.84 -18.67
C GLN A 9 -4.64 -10.51 -18.93
N PRO A 10 -5.96 -10.43 -18.74
CA PRO A 10 -6.72 -9.23 -19.08
C PRO A 10 -6.32 -8.05 -18.21
N ILE A 11 -6.16 -6.88 -18.84
CA ILE A 11 -5.91 -5.60 -18.19
C ILE A 11 -7.13 -4.72 -18.49
N PRO A 12 -8.20 -4.80 -17.70
CA PRO A 12 -9.40 -4.03 -17.98
C PRO A 12 -9.15 -2.54 -17.79
N CYS A 13 -9.53 -1.73 -18.78
CA CYS A 13 -9.60 -0.29 -18.66
C CYS A 13 -10.55 0.10 -17.52
N GLY A 14 -10.16 1.07 -16.69
CA GLY A 14 -10.98 1.54 -15.58
C GLY A 14 -12.23 2.33 -15.99
N PHE A 15 -12.29 2.80 -17.24
CA PHE A 15 -13.38 3.62 -17.78
C PHE A 15 -14.37 2.79 -18.60
N CYS A 16 -13.89 2.04 -19.59
CA CYS A 16 -14.74 1.26 -20.50
C CYS A 16 -14.67 -0.26 -20.32
N TYR A 17 -13.87 -0.76 -19.37
CA TYR A 17 -13.66 -2.20 -19.12
C TYR A 17 -13.08 -2.99 -20.30
N GLU A 18 -12.61 -2.31 -21.35
CA GLU A 18 -11.93 -2.93 -22.48
C GLU A 18 -10.62 -3.58 -22.04
N ASN A 19 -10.30 -4.76 -22.58
CA ASN A 19 -9.09 -5.47 -22.25
C ASN A 19 -7.87 -4.88 -23.00
N LEU A 20 -7.02 -4.17 -22.27
CA LEU A 20 -5.83 -3.50 -22.79
C LEU A 20 -4.58 -4.40 -22.85
N ALA A 21 -4.73 -5.71 -22.60
CA ALA A 21 -3.61 -6.63 -22.46
C ALA A 21 -2.74 -6.75 -23.73
N SER A 22 -3.33 -6.54 -24.91
CA SER A 22 -2.64 -6.59 -26.22
C SER A 22 -1.97 -5.27 -26.63
N LEU A 23 -2.22 -4.17 -25.91
CA LEU A 23 -1.69 -2.85 -26.24
C LEU A 23 -0.30 -2.62 -25.61
N SER A 24 0.57 -1.90 -26.32
CA SER A 24 1.83 -1.36 -25.80
C SER A 24 1.57 -0.27 -24.75
N ILE A 25 2.58 0.11 -23.95
CA ILE A 25 2.45 1.17 -22.94
C ILE A 25 1.92 2.47 -23.55
N SER A 26 2.53 2.94 -24.65
CA SER A 26 2.10 4.16 -25.33
C SER A 26 0.66 4.05 -25.85
N GLN A 27 0.24 2.87 -26.29
CA GLN A 27 -1.13 2.64 -26.77
C GLN A 27 -2.16 2.57 -25.63
N ARG A 28 -1.78 2.00 -24.47
CA ARG A 28 -2.62 2.03 -23.26
C ARG A 28 -2.77 3.46 -22.76
N HIS A 29 -1.68 4.22 -22.78
CA HIS A 29 -1.70 5.64 -22.42
C HIS A 29 -2.65 6.42 -23.33
N ALA A 30 -2.49 6.31 -24.65
CA ALA A 30 -3.38 6.95 -25.61
C ALA A 30 -4.83 6.49 -25.48
N HIS A 31 -5.08 5.21 -25.15
CA HIS A 31 -6.43 4.71 -24.87
C HIS A 31 -7.04 5.40 -23.63
N CYS A 32 -6.29 5.50 -22.54
CA CYS A 32 -6.76 6.19 -21.33
C CYS A 32 -7.00 7.68 -21.58
N GLU A 33 -6.19 8.34 -22.40
CA GLU A 33 -6.38 9.76 -22.77
C GLU A 33 -7.68 9.99 -23.56
N ARG A 34 -8.11 9.06 -24.42
CA ARG A 34 -9.38 9.21 -25.17
C ARG A 34 -10.60 9.32 -24.26
N HIS A 35 -10.68 8.48 -23.22
CA HIS A 35 -11.77 8.55 -22.23
C HIS A 35 -11.82 9.89 -21.48
N LEU A 36 -10.68 10.60 -21.42
CA LEU A 36 -10.56 11.86 -20.72
C LEU A 36 -10.85 13.06 -21.61
N ASN A 37 -10.55 12.97 -22.91
CA ASN A 37 -10.84 14.02 -23.89
C ASN A 37 -12.29 13.99 -24.38
N ASP A 38 -12.92 12.80 -24.44
CA ASP A 38 -14.34 12.67 -24.79
C ASP A 38 -15.27 13.27 -23.70
N ASP A 39 -14.76 13.51 -22.49
CA ASP A 39 -15.47 14.21 -21.40
C ASP A 39 -15.43 15.75 -21.57
N GLU A 40 -14.54 16.30 -22.43
CA GLU A 40 -14.43 17.76 -22.66
C GLU A 40 -15.13 18.23 -23.95
N THR A 41 -15.43 17.35 -24.91
CA THR A 41 -16.05 17.74 -26.19
C THR A 41 -17.33 16.99 -26.49
N SER A 42 -18.39 17.23 -25.70
CA SER A 42 -19.75 16.91 -26.10
C SER A 42 -20.45 18.11 -26.75
N THR A 43 -20.02 18.50 -27.96
CA THR A 43 -20.86 19.27 -28.90
C THR A 43 -20.50 18.95 -30.34
N ALA A 44 -21.47 18.34 -31.04
CA ALA A 44 -21.69 18.31 -32.49
C ALA A 44 -20.51 17.98 -33.42
N GLY A 45 -20.60 16.82 -34.08
CA GLY A 45 -19.64 16.39 -35.09
C GLY A 45 -19.76 17.13 -36.43
N VAL A 46 -18.62 17.25 -37.11
CA VAL A 46 -18.44 17.22 -38.58
C VAL A 46 -17.02 16.67 -38.84
N GLN A 47 -16.86 15.84 -39.87
CA GLN A 47 -15.59 15.25 -40.29
C GLN A 47 -14.76 16.20 -41.20
N VAL A 48 -13.44 15.88 -41.26
CA VAL A 48 -12.51 15.95 -42.41
C VAL A 48 -11.39 17.03 -42.40
N GLU A 49 -10.16 16.50 -42.45
CA GLU A 49 -8.86 16.94 -43.00
C GLU A 49 -8.10 18.20 -42.51
N GLY A 50 -6.92 17.91 -41.89
CA GLY A 50 -5.60 18.33 -42.36
C GLY A 50 -5.25 19.81 -42.46
N SER A 51 -4.42 20.32 -41.54
CA SER A 51 -3.23 21.15 -41.86
C SER A 51 -2.46 21.61 -40.62
N LYS A 52 -1.18 21.89 -40.86
CA LYS A 52 -0.14 22.39 -39.94
C LYS A 52 -0.42 23.82 -39.47
N SER A 53 -0.11 24.14 -38.21
CA SER A 53 0.38 25.47 -37.78
C SER A 53 0.78 25.51 -36.29
N ALA A 54 1.63 26.49 -35.98
CA ALA A 54 2.54 26.64 -34.84
C ALA A 54 1.87 27.25 -33.56
N PRO A 55 2.60 27.44 -32.44
CA PRO A 55 2.05 27.55 -31.09
C PRO A 55 1.46 28.94 -30.78
N ILE A 56 0.43 28.96 -29.93
CA ILE A 56 -0.15 30.17 -29.34
C ILE A 56 0.37 30.31 -27.91
N ASP A 57 0.97 31.46 -27.66
CA ASP A 57 1.41 32.00 -26.38
C ASP A 57 0.22 32.52 -25.55
N LEU A 58 0.22 32.27 -24.24
CA LEU A 58 -0.78 32.83 -23.31
C LEU A 58 -0.15 32.93 -21.91
N GLU A 59 0.54 34.04 -21.70
CA GLU A 59 0.81 34.61 -20.39
C GLU A 59 -0.49 34.94 -19.62
N SER A 60 -0.36 34.88 -18.30
CA SER A 60 -1.18 35.55 -17.27
C SER A 60 -2.59 34.99 -16.98
N VAL A 61 -2.66 34.07 -16.01
CA VAL A 61 -3.77 34.04 -15.03
C VAL A 61 -3.19 33.78 -13.64
N GLU A 62 -3.11 34.83 -12.83
CA GLU A 62 -2.92 34.75 -11.38
C GLU A 62 -4.18 34.16 -10.74
N ILE A 63 -4.04 33.09 -9.95
CA ILE A 63 -5.12 32.55 -9.14
C ILE A 63 -4.93 33.02 -7.69
N ILE A 64 -5.76 33.97 -7.28
CA ILE A 64 -5.88 34.46 -5.91
C ILE A 64 -6.53 33.37 -5.03
N TYR A 65 -5.79 32.93 -4.01
CA TYR A 65 -6.26 32.01 -2.97
C TYR A 65 -7.04 32.80 -1.90
N GLN A 66 -8.34 32.52 -1.73
CA GLN A 66 -9.13 33.06 -0.59
C GLN A 66 -9.55 31.93 0.35
N GLY A 67 -9.04 31.98 1.59
CA GLY A 67 -9.43 31.10 2.69
C GLY A 67 -10.80 31.45 3.29
N PRO A 68 -11.39 30.56 4.11
CA PRO A 68 -12.76 30.71 4.57
C PRO A 68 -12.86 31.67 5.78
N LYS A 69 -13.77 32.64 5.71
CA LYS A 69 -14.22 33.46 6.85
C LYS A 69 -15.65 33.11 7.29
N ALA A 70 -15.86 33.35 8.58
CA ALA A 70 -16.90 32.84 9.45
C ALA A 70 -18.33 33.38 9.23
N LEU A 71 -19.27 32.63 9.83
CA LEU A 71 -20.69 32.90 10.01
C LEU A 71 -20.99 34.12 10.90
N ASN A 72 -21.97 34.93 10.48
CA ASN A 72 -22.93 35.76 11.22
C ASN A 72 -23.70 36.54 10.14
N GLY A 73 -25.01 36.81 10.12
CA GLY A 73 -26.16 36.62 10.98
C GLY A 73 -27.29 37.49 10.38
N SER A 74 -28.55 37.08 10.58
CA SER A 74 -29.73 37.97 10.72
C SER A 74 -30.40 38.65 9.50
N LYS A 75 -31.55 38.04 9.10
CA LYS A 75 -32.91 38.58 8.81
C LYS A 75 -33.14 40.05 8.40
N SER A 76 -33.85 40.21 7.27
CA SER A 76 -35.17 40.91 7.03
C SER A 76 -35.22 41.29 5.54
N GLY A 77 -36.23 41.06 4.71
CA GLY A 77 -37.68 41.23 4.85
C GLY A 77 -38.11 42.20 3.73
N GLY A 78 -38.82 41.73 2.69
CA GLY A 78 -39.25 42.59 1.58
C GLY A 78 -39.98 41.82 0.48
N SER A 79 -41.19 42.28 0.18
CA SER A 79 -42.31 41.57 -0.46
C SER A 79 -42.33 41.65 -2.00
N GLY A 80 -42.87 40.59 -2.63
CA GLY A 80 -43.82 40.73 -3.74
C GLY A 80 -43.28 40.80 -5.17
N ASN A 81 -43.28 39.66 -5.88
CA ASN A 81 -44.25 39.47 -6.98
C ASN A 81 -44.20 38.03 -7.53
N LYS A 82 -45.37 37.38 -7.53
CA LYS A 82 -45.62 36.05 -8.08
C LYS A 82 -45.73 36.16 -9.60
N LEU A 83 -44.80 35.52 -10.32
CA LEU A 83 -44.98 35.14 -11.72
C LEU A 83 -44.82 33.63 -11.84
N ARG A 84 -45.80 33.03 -12.54
CA ARG A 84 -46.07 31.59 -12.63
C ARG A 84 -44.92 30.83 -13.28
N LYS A 85 -44.50 29.73 -12.64
CA LYS A 85 -43.53 28.76 -13.14
C LYS A 85 -44.12 27.93 -14.29
N PRO A 86 -43.42 27.71 -15.40
CA PRO A 86 -43.70 26.57 -16.26
C PRO A 86 -43.12 25.29 -15.62
N ASN A 87 -43.91 24.22 -15.68
CA ASN A 87 -43.57 22.89 -15.20
C ASN A 87 -42.44 22.30 -16.05
N VAL A 88 -41.21 22.32 -15.53
CA VAL A 88 -40.09 21.56 -16.10
C VAL A 88 -39.81 20.41 -15.15
N SER A 89 -39.94 19.18 -15.67
CA SER A 89 -39.59 17.95 -14.98
C SER A 89 -38.16 18.02 -14.45
N PRO A 90 -37.85 17.45 -13.26
CA PRO A 90 -36.49 17.43 -12.76
C PRO A 90 -35.71 16.41 -13.58
N THR A 91 -35.16 16.84 -14.71
CA THR A 91 -34.02 16.15 -15.31
C THR A 91 -32.92 16.19 -14.26
N GLN A 92 -32.64 15.03 -13.67
CA GLN A 92 -31.46 14.81 -12.83
C GLN A 92 -30.25 15.15 -13.69
N LYS A 93 -29.82 16.42 -13.66
CA LYS A 93 -28.44 16.78 -13.94
C LYS A 93 -27.64 16.08 -12.86
N ARG A 94 -27.20 14.85 -13.16
CA ARG A 94 -26.09 14.21 -12.45
C ARG A 94 -24.93 15.17 -12.63
N ARG A 95 -24.75 16.08 -11.67
CA ARG A 95 -23.47 16.76 -11.46
C ARG A 95 -22.48 15.61 -11.31
N PHE A 96 -21.68 15.36 -12.33
CA PHE A 96 -20.47 14.57 -12.19
C PHE A 96 -19.69 15.27 -11.07
N GLN A 97 -19.70 14.67 -9.88
CA GLN A 97 -18.83 15.12 -8.81
C GLN A 97 -17.42 14.91 -9.36
N LEU A 98 -16.70 16.02 -9.56
CA LEU A 98 -15.27 16.01 -9.83
C LEU A 98 -14.66 15.03 -8.82
N VAL A 99 -14.02 13.96 -9.31
CA VAL A 99 -13.50 12.91 -8.43
C VAL A 99 -12.50 13.57 -7.49
N LYS A 100 -12.85 13.64 -6.21
CA LYS A 100 -11.99 14.25 -5.20
C LYS A 100 -10.73 13.41 -5.06
N GLU A 101 -9.58 13.98 -5.40
CA GLU A 101 -8.29 13.36 -5.10
C GLU A 101 -8.12 13.25 -3.58
N THR A 102 -7.78 12.06 -3.09
CA THR A 102 -7.41 11.88 -1.69
C THR A 102 -5.98 11.38 -1.62
N ASP A 103 -5.09 12.26 -1.14
CA ASP A 103 -3.66 12.00 -1.03
C ASP A 103 -3.23 11.78 0.42
N HIS A 104 -4.03 11.02 1.15
CA HIS A 104 -3.78 10.74 2.56
C HIS A 104 -2.93 9.48 2.72
N PHE A 105 -1.88 9.59 3.54
CA PHE A 105 -1.03 8.46 3.92
C PHE A 105 -1.27 8.03 5.35
N TRP A 106 -1.30 6.71 5.54
CA TRP A 106 -1.51 6.06 6.82
C TRP A 106 -0.55 4.87 7.00
N TYR A 107 -0.09 4.65 8.23
CA TYR A 107 0.75 3.51 8.60
C TYR A 107 0.33 2.94 9.97
N PRO A 108 0.64 1.66 10.27
CA PRO A 108 0.19 0.95 11.48
C PRO A 108 0.45 1.65 12.82
N GLU A 109 1.55 2.38 12.97
CA GLU A 109 1.87 3.07 14.23
C GLU A 109 1.10 4.37 14.44
N GLN A 110 0.33 4.85 13.45
CA GLN A 110 -0.54 6.01 13.64
C GLN A 110 -1.71 5.70 14.60
N GLY A 111 -2.08 6.69 15.42
CA GLY A 111 -3.21 6.58 16.36
C GLY A 111 -4.59 6.63 15.69
N SER A 112 -4.67 7.07 14.43
CA SER A 112 -5.93 7.12 13.67
C SER A 112 -6.31 5.74 13.12
N PRO A 113 -7.61 5.45 12.93
CA PRO A 113 -8.03 4.20 12.31
C PRO A 113 -7.59 4.14 10.83
N PRO A 114 -7.32 2.95 10.28
CA PRO A 114 -6.89 2.79 8.89
C PRO A 114 -7.96 3.27 7.92
N PRO A 115 -7.63 4.15 6.96
CA PRO A 115 -8.55 4.55 5.89
C PRO A 115 -9.02 3.35 5.07
N THR A 116 -10.10 3.53 4.30
CA THR A 116 -10.69 2.45 3.48
C THR A 116 -9.71 1.85 2.48
N GLY A 117 -8.81 2.67 1.93
CA GLY A 117 -7.77 2.25 0.98
C GLY A 117 -6.62 1.43 1.57
N PHE A 118 -6.48 1.42 2.91
CA PHE A 118 -5.35 0.84 3.64
C PHE A 118 -5.83 -0.39 4.42
N ILE A 119 -5.22 -1.54 4.19
CA ILE A 119 -5.67 -2.82 4.76
C ILE A 119 -4.53 -3.44 5.57
N PRO A 120 -4.36 -3.04 6.85
CA PRO A 120 -3.40 -3.68 7.74
C PRO A 120 -3.89 -5.08 8.17
N GLY A 121 -2.99 -5.89 8.72
CA GLY A 121 -3.32 -7.22 9.24
C GLY A 121 -3.50 -8.31 8.18
N LEU A 122 -3.23 -8.00 6.90
CA LEU A 122 -3.25 -9.01 5.84
C LEU A 122 -2.12 -10.04 6.00
N ILE A 123 -0.91 -9.65 6.39
CA ILE A 123 0.18 -10.61 6.60
C ILE A 123 -0.17 -11.71 7.63
N PRO A 124 -0.63 -11.39 8.86
CA PRO A 124 -1.06 -12.42 9.80
C PRO A 124 -2.28 -13.22 9.30
N LEU A 125 -3.18 -12.62 8.51
CA LEU A 125 -4.29 -13.34 7.87
C LEU A 125 -3.79 -14.34 6.82
N LEU A 126 -2.87 -13.94 5.95
CA LEU A 126 -2.22 -14.80 4.96
C LEU A 126 -1.46 -15.94 5.63
N ARG A 127 -0.77 -15.67 6.75
CA ARG A 127 -0.12 -16.72 7.55
C ARG A 127 -1.12 -17.79 7.98
N LYS A 128 -2.28 -17.40 8.53
CA LYS A 128 -3.33 -18.35 8.92
C LYS A 128 -3.85 -19.16 7.72
N ALA A 129 -3.99 -18.52 6.57
CA ALA A 129 -4.39 -19.19 5.34
C ALA A 129 -3.35 -20.22 4.86
N LEU A 130 -2.06 -19.86 4.90
CA LEU A 130 -0.94 -20.72 4.52
C LEU A 130 -0.78 -21.92 5.45
N VAL A 131 -0.96 -21.74 6.76
CA VAL A 131 -0.97 -22.84 7.74
C VAL A 131 -2.07 -23.84 7.39
N LYS A 132 -3.30 -23.39 7.11
CA LYS A 132 -4.37 -24.29 6.64
C LYS A 132 -4.04 -24.97 5.31
N GLY A 133 -3.32 -24.28 4.42
CA GLY A 133 -2.82 -24.86 3.18
C GLY A 133 -1.79 -25.97 3.42
N HIS A 134 -0.93 -25.78 4.41
CA HIS A 134 0.05 -26.76 4.84
C HIS A 134 -0.61 -27.99 5.48
N ASP A 135 -1.57 -27.79 6.38
CA ASP A 135 -2.32 -28.87 7.04
C ASP A 135 -3.06 -29.76 6.02
N ARG A 136 -3.44 -29.19 4.86
CA ARG A 136 -4.06 -29.91 3.74
C ARG A 136 -3.06 -30.55 2.78
N GLY A 137 -1.76 -30.48 3.06
CA GLY A 137 -0.70 -30.98 2.18
C GLY A 137 -0.58 -30.22 0.86
N LEU A 138 -1.05 -28.97 0.77
CA LEU A 138 -0.99 -28.16 -0.45
C LEU A 138 0.20 -27.21 -0.46
N VAL A 139 0.63 -26.74 0.71
CA VAL A 139 1.78 -25.84 0.90
C VAL A 139 2.86 -26.60 1.64
N ARG A 140 4.05 -26.72 1.05
CA ARG A 140 5.20 -27.36 1.70
C ARG A 140 5.89 -26.41 2.68
N ARG A 141 6.11 -25.17 2.25
CA ARG A 141 6.80 -24.12 3.01
C ARG A 141 6.33 -22.75 2.52
N ALA A 142 6.37 -21.75 3.38
CA ALA A 142 6.17 -20.36 2.96
C ALA A 142 6.93 -19.40 3.88
N ALA A 143 7.29 -18.25 3.33
CA ALA A 143 7.81 -17.13 4.11
C ALA A 143 7.07 -15.86 3.71
N LEU A 144 6.68 -15.06 4.71
CA LEU A 144 6.08 -13.74 4.55
C LEU A 144 7.05 -12.66 5.04
N CYS A 145 6.91 -11.47 4.47
CA CYS A 145 7.59 -10.26 4.93
C CYS A 145 7.08 -9.82 6.32
N HIS A 146 7.63 -8.70 6.81
CA HIS A 146 7.25 -8.10 8.09
C HIS A 146 5.74 -7.99 8.27
N ASP A 147 5.26 -8.39 9.44
CA ASP A 147 3.84 -8.51 9.81
C ASP A 147 3.01 -7.21 9.66
N LYS A 148 3.65 -6.05 9.72
CA LYS A 148 3.07 -4.72 9.60
C LYS A 148 2.87 -4.26 8.16
N ALA A 149 3.27 -5.02 7.14
CA ALA A 149 3.04 -4.62 5.75
C ALA A 149 1.54 -4.45 5.46
N VAL A 150 1.20 -3.33 4.80
CA VAL A 150 -0.17 -2.90 4.52
C VAL A 150 -0.43 -3.00 3.02
N LEU A 151 -1.59 -3.54 2.61
CA LEU A 151 -2.05 -3.35 1.23
C LEU A 151 -2.68 -1.96 1.11
N VAL A 152 -2.17 -1.17 0.17
CA VAL A 152 -2.77 0.11 -0.23
C VAL A 152 -3.29 -0.03 -1.65
N HIS A 153 -4.62 -0.09 -1.80
CA HIS A 153 -5.23 -0.26 -3.11
C HIS A 153 -5.52 1.09 -3.77
N ARG A 154 -5.63 1.10 -5.10
CA ARG A 154 -5.97 2.28 -5.91
C ARG A 154 -7.33 2.86 -5.53
N GLU A 155 -7.49 4.14 -5.77
CA GLU A 155 -8.77 4.83 -5.83
C GLU A 155 -9.17 5.07 -7.29
N ILE A 156 -10.30 5.72 -7.52
CA ILE A 156 -10.82 5.97 -8.87
C ILE A 156 -9.90 6.93 -9.64
N TRP A 157 -9.39 7.96 -8.97
CA TRP A 157 -8.62 9.03 -9.63
C TRP A 157 -7.21 8.62 -10.02
N ASP A 158 -6.60 7.66 -9.31
CA ASP A 158 -5.31 7.08 -9.64
C ASP A 158 -5.41 5.71 -10.34
N ALA A 159 -6.63 5.29 -10.68
CA ALA A 159 -6.82 4.09 -11.48
C ALA A 159 -6.14 4.23 -12.84
N SER A 160 -5.50 3.16 -13.30
CA SER A 160 -4.69 3.04 -14.54
C SER A 160 -3.26 3.59 -14.52
N TRP A 161 -2.86 4.37 -13.50
CA TRP A 161 -1.51 4.96 -13.48
C TRP A 161 -0.82 4.99 -12.11
N GLY A 162 -1.59 4.90 -11.02
CA GLY A 162 -1.10 5.03 -9.66
C GLY A 162 -0.30 3.84 -9.10
N CYS A 163 -0.05 2.77 -9.88
CA CYS A 163 0.52 1.53 -9.33
C CYS A 163 1.89 1.73 -8.65
N GLY A 164 2.82 2.46 -9.28
CA GLY A 164 4.12 2.78 -8.67
C GLY A 164 3.99 3.56 -7.36
N TYR A 165 3.13 4.58 -7.35
CA TYR A 165 2.87 5.42 -6.17
C TYR A 165 2.21 4.64 -5.01
N ARG A 166 1.30 3.72 -5.31
CA ARG A 166 0.67 2.86 -4.30
C ARG A 166 1.66 1.85 -3.73
N ASN A 167 2.55 1.29 -4.56
CA ASN A 167 3.64 0.42 -4.08
C ASN A 167 4.65 1.20 -3.21
N PHE A 168 4.95 2.46 -3.54
CA PHE A 168 5.73 3.35 -2.68
C PHE A 168 5.07 3.53 -1.31
N MET A 169 3.77 3.83 -1.26
CA MET A 169 3.06 3.95 0.02
C MET A 169 3.06 2.63 0.82
N MET A 170 2.92 1.49 0.15
CA MET A 170 3.03 0.18 0.82
C MET A 170 4.42 -0.01 1.43
N ALA A 171 5.51 0.32 0.72
CA ALA A 171 6.87 0.27 1.25
C ALA A 171 7.08 1.23 2.43
N CYS A 172 6.67 2.50 2.30
CA CYS A 172 6.78 3.48 3.38
C CYS A 172 6.03 3.05 4.64
N SER A 173 4.84 2.44 4.49
CA SER A 173 4.02 2.03 5.65
C SER A 173 4.74 1.09 6.61
N VAL A 174 5.56 0.17 6.07
CA VAL A 174 6.34 -0.77 6.87
C VAL A 174 7.70 -0.21 7.26
N LEU A 175 8.39 0.54 6.39
CA LEU A 175 9.66 1.20 6.70
C LEU A 175 9.53 2.19 7.87
N MET A 176 8.38 2.84 8.00
CA MET A 176 8.06 3.74 9.12
C MET A 176 7.58 3.02 10.38
N SER A 177 7.27 1.72 10.31
CA SER A 177 6.68 0.96 11.43
C SER A 177 7.62 -0.10 12.04
N GLN A 178 8.62 -0.52 11.29
CA GLN A 178 9.68 -1.44 11.72
C GLN A 178 10.58 -0.80 12.79
N GLN A 179 11.30 -1.63 13.55
CA GLN A 179 12.16 -1.18 14.68
C GLN A 179 13.67 -1.41 14.44
N GLU A 180 14.06 -2.03 13.33
CA GLU A 180 15.46 -2.29 12.95
C GLU A 180 16.21 -0.99 12.61
N GLN A 181 15.54 -0.06 11.93
CA GLN A 181 16.07 1.25 11.50
C GLN A 181 15.10 2.38 11.85
N PRO A 182 14.91 2.74 13.14
CA PRO A 182 13.96 3.78 13.55
C PRO A 182 14.19 5.15 12.90
N LEU A 183 15.44 5.47 12.51
CA LEU A 183 15.80 6.72 11.83
C LEU A 183 15.19 6.86 10.43
N TYR A 184 14.66 5.80 9.83
CA TYR A 184 13.92 5.90 8.56
C TYR A 184 12.61 6.69 8.72
N PHE A 185 12.00 6.65 9.90
CA PHE A 185 10.75 7.37 10.16
C PHE A 185 10.85 8.87 9.87
N PRO A 186 11.74 9.65 10.55
CA PRO A 186 11.80 11.10 10.35
C PRO A 186 12.19 11.50 8.92
N LEU A 187 13.00 10.68 8.23
CA LEU A 187 13.42 10.90 6.85
C LEU A 187 12.27 10.75 5.84
N LEU A 188 11.33 9.85 6.14
CA LEU A 188 10.15 9.61 5.31
C LEU A 188 9.00 10.56 5.66
N ASP A 189 8.85 10.94 6.94
CA ASP A 189 7.73 11.77 7.41
C ASP A 189 7.89 13.26 7.08
N SER A 190 9.13 13.78 7.13
CA SER A 190 9.43 15.20 7.01
C SER A 190 10.34 15.50 5.81
N PRO A 191 10.19 16.66 5.12
CA PRO A 191 9.21 17.73 5.36
C PRO A 191 7.81 17.43 4.80
N LEU A 192 7.72 16.49 3.87
CA LEU A 192 6.48 16.03 3.26
C LEU A 192 6.37 14.54 3.49
N ALA A 193 5.27 14.10 4.11
CA ALA A 193 4.97 12.69 4.32
C ALA A 193 4.71 11.97 2.98
N PRO A 194 4.78 10.63 2.96
CA PRO A 194 4.48 9.86 1.76
C PRO A 194 3.08 10.18 1.21
N GLY A 195 2.91 10.06 -0.09
CA GLY A 195 1.66 10.33 -0.81
C GLY A 195 1.91 10.20 -2.31
N ILE A 196 0.85 10.10 -3.11
CA ILE A 196 0.94 10.09 -4.57
C ILE A 196 1.47 11.45 -5.06
N ARG A 197 0.83 12.57 -4.67
CA ARG A 197 1.26 13.91 -5.12
C ARG A 197 2.56 14.32 -4.43
N ASN A 198 2.71 13.98 -3.16
CA ASN A 198 3.96 14.24 -2.44
C ASN A 198 5.15 13.48 -3.06
N LEU A 199 4.99 12.24 -3.50
CA LEU A 199 6.07 11.50 -4.18
C LEU A 199 6.50 12.19 -5.49
N GLN A 200 5.55 12.76 -6.26
CA GLN A 200 5.90 13.54 -7.46
C GLN A 200 6.85 14.70 -7.11
N LEU A 201 6.57 15.39 -6.00
CA LEU A 201 7.43 16.46 -5.49
C LEU A 201 8.76 15.94 -4.97
N TRP A 202 8.80 14.77 -4.31
CA TRP A 202 10.06 14.18 -3.84
C TRP A 202 11.01 13.87 -5.00
N ILE A 203 10.47 13.32 -6.09
CA ILE A 203 11.25 12.98 -7.28
C ILE A 203 11.74 14.25 -7.98
N GLU A 204 10.87 15.24 -8.16
CA GLU A 204 11.26 16.54 -8.76
C GLU A 204 12.31 17.27 -7.93
N ASP A 205 12.21 17.22 -6.59
CA ASP A 205 13.21 17.81 -5.68
C ASP A 205 14.56 17.09 -5.82
N ALA A 206 14.56 15.76 -5.92
CA ALA A 206 15.78 15.00 -6.19
C ALA A 206 16.42 15.41 -7.54
N TRP A 207 15.60 15.59 -8.59
CA TRP A 207 16.07 16.07 -9.89
C TRP A 207 16.70 17.46 -9.82
N MET A 208 16.08 18.40 -9.09
CA MET A 208 16.65 19.74 -8.88
C MET A 208 18.02 19.67 -8.19
N HIS A 209 18.24 18.66 -7.34
CA HIS A 209 19.53 18.39 -6.69
C HIS A 209 20.46 17.48 -7.51
N GLY A 210 20.18 17.29 -8.79
CA GLY A 210 21.04 16.61 -9.76
C GLY A 210 20.96 15.09 -9.74
N PHE A 211 19.98 14.49 -9.06
CA PHE A 211 19.72 13.06 -9.22
C PHE A 211 19.03 12.81 -10.56
N ASP A 212 19.34 11.67 -11.18
CA ASP A 212 18.58 11.07 -12.30
C ASP A 212 18.18 12.05 -13.41
N GLN A 213 19.17 12.70 -14.03
CA GLN A 213 18.95 13.58 -15.17
C GLN A 213 18.26 12.87 -16.34
N GLU A 214 18.49 11.57 -16.52
CA GLU A 214 17.83 10.75 -17.55
C GLU A 214 16.32 10.64 -17.27
N GLY A 215 15.94 10.28 -16.03
CA GLY A 215 14.55 10.27 -15.61
C GLY A 215 13.88 11.65 -15.74
N GLN A 216 14.59 12.73 -15.37
CA GLN A 216 14.11 14.10 -15.56
C GLN A 216 13.87 14.42 -17.04
N GLN A 217 14.75 14.03 -17.94
CA GLN A 217 14.57 14.26 -19.39
C GLN A 217 13.39 13.44 -19.94
N GLN A 218 13.25 12.20 -19.50
CA GLN A 218 12.17 11.31 -19.95
C GLN A 218 10.79 11.78 -19.47
N LEU A 219 10.69 12.15 -18.19
CA LEU A 219 9.42 12.46 -17.55
C LEU A 219 9.12 13.95 -17.56
N VAL A 220 10.12 14.83 -17.65
CA VAL A 220 10.06 16.31 -17.71
C VAL A 220 9.45 16.97 -16.46
N LYS A 221 8.25 16.56 -16.09
CA LYS A 221 7.44 17.02 -14.95
C LYS A 221 6.52 15.90 -14.51
N LEU A 222 6.45 15.68 -13.20
CA LEU A 222 5.56 14.72 -12.54
C LEU A 222 4.42 15.41 -11.80
N SER A 223 4.68 16.52 -11.10
CA SER A 223 3.71 17.19 -10.24
C SER A 223 2.44 17.56 -11.00
N GLY A 224 1.29 17.12 -10.47
CA GLY A 224 -0.02 17.31 -11.07
C GLY A 224 -0.32 16.41 -12.27
N THR A 225 0.62 15.56 -12.71
CA THR A 225 0.42 14.66 -13.86
C THR A 225 -0.09 13.28 -13.44
N ARG A 226 -0.41 12.43 -14.43
CA ARG A 226 -0.78 11.02 -14.26
C ARG A 226 0.28 10.07 -14.82
N LYS A 227 1.54 10.53 -14.93
CA LYS A 227 2.62 9.75 -15.53
C LYS A 227 2.95 8.52 -14.68
N TRP A 228 3.20 7.42 -15.39
CA TRP A 228 3.69 6.20 -14.76
C TRP A 228 5.11 6.41 -14.27
N ILE A 229 5.40 5.82 -13.11
CA ILE A 229 6.74 5.76 -12.53
C ILE A 229 7.13 4.30 -12.33
N GLY A 230 8.43 4.04 -12.40
CA GLY A 230 9.02 2.73 -12.20
C GLY A 230 9.85 2.67 -10.92
N THR A 231 10.52 1.55 -10.73
CA THR A 231 11.41 1.30 -9.59
C THR A 231 12.63 2.22 -9.57
N SER A 232 13.11 2.72 -10.72
CA SER A 232 14.15 3.76 -10.81
C SER A 232 13.73 5.06 -10.12
N ASP A 233 12.54 5.57 -10.43
CA ASP A 233 12.00 6.80 -9.83
C ASP A 233 11.83 6.65 -8.31
N LEU A 234 11.38 5.47 -7.88
CA LEU A 234 11.27 5.15 -6.46
C LEU A 234 12.64 5.11 -5.78
N TRP A 235 13.64 4.50 -6.42
CA TRP A 235 15.01 4.48 -5.91
C TRP A 235 15.57 5.90 -5.75
N VAL A 236 15.30 6.80 -6.70
CA VAL A 236 15.67 8.22 -6.60
C VAL A 236 15.04 8.86 -5.38
N ALA A 237 13.72 8.71 -5.20
CA ALA A 237 13.00 9.28 -4.07
C ALA A 237 13.52 8.78 -2.72
N PHE A 238 13.77 7.47 -2.58
CA PHE A 238 14.31 6.90 -1.34
C PHE A 238 15.75 7.33 -1.08
N SER A 239 16.62 7.24 -2.09
CA SER A 239 18.04 7.57 -1.95
C SER A 239 18.25 9.04 -1.62
N PHE A 240 17.48 9.93 -2.24
CA PHE A 240 17.49 11.36 -1.93
C PHE A 240 16.99 11.69 -0.52
N ARG A 241 16.08 10.89 0.02
CA ARG A 241 15.66 10.96 1.43
C ARG A 241 16.59 10.23 2.39
N GLY A 242 17.75 9.76 1.91
CA GLY A 242 18.72 9.05 2.74
C GLY A 242 18.33 7.63 3.14
N ILE A 243 17.36 7.02 2.43
CA ILE A 243 16.94 5.64 2.66
C ILE A 243 17.69 4.71 1.70
N PRO A 244 18.56 3.80 2.19
CA PRO A 244 19.20 2.78 1.38
C PRO A 244 18.17 1.92 0.64
N ALA A 245 18.31 1.85 -0.68
CA ALA A 245 17.52 0.98 -1.54
C ALA A 245 18.38 0.46 -2.70
N GLN A 246 18.04 -0.72 -3.24
CA GLN A 246 18.81 -1.35 -4.31
C GLN A 246 17.92 -1.83 -5.45
N LEU A 247 18.38 -1.59 -6.67
CA LEU A 247 17.75 -2.00 -7.92
C LEU A 247 18.39 -3.26 -8.47
N LEU A 248 17.56 -4.23 -8.85
CA LEU A 248 17.95 -5.46 -9.50
C LEU A 248 17.19 -5.66 -10.80
N ASP A 249 17.91 -5.95 -11.87
CA ASP A 249 17.32 -6.25 -13.18
C ASP A 249 17.41 -7.73 -13.50
N PHE A 250 16.27 -8.32 -13.81
CA PHE A 250 16.12 -9.71 -14.22
C PHE A 250 15.69 -9.75 -15.68
N ASP A 251 16.60 -10.22 -16.54
CA ASP A 251 16.29 -10.50 -17.94
C ASP A 251 15.98 -11.99 -18.09
N LEU A 252 14.71 -12.29 -18.38
CA LEU A 252 14.20 -13.65 -18.57
C LEU A 252 14.18 -14.05 -20.05
N ARG A 253 14.48 -13.11 -20.97
CA ARG A 253 14.45 -13.38 -22.41
C ARG A 253 15.41 -14.50 -22.76
N ASN A 254 14.92 -15.45 -23.57
CA ASN A 254 15.69 -16.59 -24.06
C ASN A 254 16.31 -17.45 -22.95
N LYS A 255 15.81 -17.37 -21.70
CA LYS A 255 16.24 -18.20 -20.59
C LYS A 255 15.15 -19.23 -20.26
N PRO A 256 15.34 -20.52 -20.59
CA PRO A 256 14.36 -21.58 -20.28
C PRO A 256 13.97 -21.64 -18.80
N GLN A 257 14.86 -21.21 -17.91
CA GLN A 257 14.68 -21.15 -16.46
C GLN A 257 14.64 -19.70 -15.93
N GLY A 258 14.32 -18.71 -16.79
CA GLY A 258 14.31 -17.30 -16.42
C GLY A 258 13.49 -17.01 -15.16
N SER A 259 12.27 -17.54 -15.08
CA SER A 259 11.41 -17.35 -13.90
C SER A 259 12.01 -17.95 -12.63
N GLN A 260 12.83 -19.00 -12.73
CA GLN A 260 13.49 -19.62 -11.58
C GLN A 260 14.53 -18.68 -10.98
N ILE A 261 15.34 -17.99 -11.79
CA ILE A 261 16.34 -17.01 -11.31
C ILE A 261 15.67 -15.94 -10.42
N LEU A 262 14.53 -15.40 -10.87
CA LEU A 262 13.76 -14.43 -10.09
C LEU A 262 13.20 -15.05 -8.80
N THR A 263 12.56 -16.23 -8.89
CA THR A 263 11.98 -16.86 -7.70
C THR A 263 13.03 -17.30 -6.70
N ASP A 264 14.17 -17.80 -7.15
CA ASP A 264 15.27 -18.25 -6.30
C ASP A 264 15.90 -17.08 -5.56
N TRP A 265 16.06 -15.93 -6.24
CA TRP A 265 16.50 -14.71 -5.59
C TRP A 265 15.51 -14.26 -4.49
N ILE A 266 14.20 -14.28 -4.77
CA ILE A 266 13.16 -13.93 -3.80
C ILE A 266 13.13 -14.92 -2.62
N VAL A 267 13.26 -16.22 -2.89
CA VAL A 267 13.34 -17.25 -1.84
C VAL A 267 14.57 -17.02 -0.98
N LYS A 268 15.74 -16.74 -1.58
CA LYS A 268 16.97 -16.41 -0.85
C LYS A 268 16.83 -15.14 -0.02
N TYR A 269 16.09 -14.14 -0.49
CA TYR A 269 15.85 -12.91 0.25
C TYR A 269 15.00 -13.15 1.53
N PHE A 270 13.86 -13.85 1.40
CA PHE A 270 12.96 -14.12 2.54
C PHE A 270 13.38 -15.33 3.40
N SER A 271 14.23 -16.19 2.87
CA SER A 271 14.73 -17.38 3.55
C SER A 271 16.23 -17.54 3.23
N PRO A 272 17.06 -16.59 3.69
CA PRO A 272 18.50 -16.68 3.49
C PRO A 272 18.99 -18.01 4.07
N PRO A 273 20.01 -18.65 3.46
CA PRO A 273 20.66 -19.80 4.04
C PRO A 273 21.17 -19.38 5.42
N LYS A 274 20.45 -19.81 6.46
CA LYS A 274 20.86 -19.55 7.83
C LYS A 274 22.17 -20.30 8.05
N SER A 275 23.17 -19.62 8.58
CA SER A 275 24.18 -20.25 9.44
C SER A 275 23.55 -20.60 10.80
N GLU A 276 22.36 -21.20 10.79
CA GLU A 276 21.77 -21.68 12.04
C GLU A 276 22.46 -22.98 12.42
N PRO A 277 22.70 -23.19 13.72
CA PRO A 277 23.28 -24.44 14.19
C PRO A 277 22.43 -25.56 13.62
N LYS A 278 23.09 -26.57 13.03
CA LYS A 278 22.43 -27.82 12.64
C LYS A 278 21.54 -28.22 13.80
N PRO A 279 20.27 -28.59 13.55
CA PRO A 279 19.39 -29.04 14.62
C PRO A 279 20.14 -30.10 15.43
N GLU A 280 20.42 -29.81 16.70
CA GLU A 280 21.27 -30.66 17.53
C GLU A 280 20.69 -32.08 17.58
N ASN A 281 19.36 -32.17 17.58
CA ASN A 281 18.59 -33.41 17.61
C ASN A 281 17.36 -33.34 16.69
N ALA A 282 16.86 -34.50 16.24
CA ALA A 282 15.69 -34.64 15.36
C ALA A 282 14.41 -33.96 15.87
N PHE A 283 14.29 -33.74 17.19
CA PHE A 283 13.17 -33.02 17.81
C PHE A 283 13.18 -31.51 17.54
N SER A 284 14.37 -30.90 17.43
CA SER A 284 14.51 -29.45 17.15
C SER A 284 14.13 -29.07 15.71
N SER A 285 14.23 -30.03 14.78
CA SER A 285 13.70 -29.89 13.41
C SER A 285 12.16 -29.97 13.34
N ILE A 286 11.49 -30.58 14.32
CA ILE A 286 10.02 -30.68 14.36
C ILE A 286 9.38 -29.36 14.84
N THR A 287 10.12 -28.55 15.62
CA THR A 287 9.62 -27.29 16.18
C THR A 287 9.65 -26.09 15.22
N VAL A 288 10.27 -26.21 14.05
CA VAL A 288 10.34 -25.11 13.08
C VAL A 288 9.07 -25.09 12.24
N SER A 289 8.22 -24.08 12.44
CA SER A 289 7.02 -23.88 11.62
C SER A 289 7.41 -23.76 10.13
N PRO A 290 6.81 -24.54 9.22
CA PRO A 290 7.08 -24.46 7.79
C PRO A 290 6.57 -23.15 7.17
N ILE A 291 5.70 -22.44 7.88
CA ILE A 291 5.17 -21.14 7.51
C ILE A 291 5.76 -20.10 8.47
N VAL A 292 6.62 -19.22 7.95
CA VAL A 292 7.30 -18.19 8.75
C VAL A 292 6.86 -16.79 8.34
N VAL A 293 6.78 -15.90 9.32
CA VAL A 293 6.74 -14.44 9.10
C VAL A 293 8.12 -13.94 9.50
N THR A 294 8.73 -13.13 8.66
CA THR A 294 10.11 -12.65 8.82
C THR A 294 10.10 -11.16 9.10
N GLU A 295 11.22 -10.59 9.55
CA GLU A 295 11.38 -9.13 9.66
C GLU A 295 11.77 -8.47 8.32
N LYS A 296 11.90 -9.26 7.23
CA LYS A 296 12.30 -8.73 5.92
C LYS A 296 11.24 -7.78 5.37
N MET A 297 11.70 -6.69 4.76
CA MET A 297 10.84 -5.74 4.06
C MET A 297 10.21 -6.38 2.82
N PRO A 298 9.00 -5.98 2.43
CA PRO A 298 8.43 -6.37 1.15
C PRO A 298 9.25 -5.79 0.00
N ILE A 299 9.15 -6.42 -1.17
CA ILE A 299 9.90 -6.06 -2.37
C ILE A 299 8.96 -5.42 -3.38
N ILE A 300 9.34 -4.31 -4.00
CA ILE A 300 8.60 -3.77 -5.14
C ILE A 300 9.07 -4.48 -6.40
N LEU A 301 8.14 -5.08 -7.13
CA LEU A 301 8.37 -5.83 -8.36
C LEU A 301 7.71 -5.10 -9.53
N GLN A 302 8.54 -4.58 -10.43
CA GLN A 302 8.14 -3.94 -11.67
C GLN A 302 8.24 -4.93 -12.83
N HIS A 303 7.27 -4.88 -13.75
CA HIS A 303 7.40 -5.43 -15.10
C HIS A 303 6.71 -4.49 -16.09
N ASP A 304 6.77 -4.82 -17.37
CA ASP A 304 6.09 -4.04 -18.41
C ASP A 304 4.58 -3.85 -18.09
N GLY A 305 4.21 -2.59 -17.91
CA GLY A 305 2.83 -2.12 -17.72
C GLY A 305 2.19 -2.26 -16.34
N HIS A 306 2.90 -2.75 -15.32
CA HIS A 306 2.37 -2.78 -13.93
C HIS A 306 3.47 -3.03 -12.89
N SER A 307 3.24 -2.58 -11.65
CA SER A 307 4.04 -2.93 -10.49
C SER A 307 3.21 -3.49 -9.34
N ARG A 308 3.83 -4.36 -8.54
CA ARG A 308 3.23 -4.98 -7.36
C ARG A 308 4.24 -5.03 -6.23
N THR A 309 3.75 -5.29 -5.03
CA THR A 309 4.59 -5.50 -3.84
C THR A 309 4.61 -6.98 -3.48
N VAL A 310 5.75 -7.64 -3.58
CA VAL A 310 5.95 -9.03 -3.13
C VAL A 310 6.07 -9.03 -1.61
N VAL A 311 5.16 -9.74 -0.96
CA VAL A 311 5.05 -9.86 0.49
C VAL A 311 5.48 -11.24 0.99
N GLY A 312 6.00 -12.09 0.11
CA GLY A 312 6.49 -13.41 0.47
C GLY A 312 6.47 -14.39 -0.69
N TYR A 313 6.69 -15.65 -0.37
CA TYR A 313 6.57 -16.77 -1.29
C TYR A 313 5.93 -17.97 -0.60
N GLU A 314 5.36 -18.86 -1.39
CA GLU A 314 5.01 -20.22 -0.98
C GLU A 314 5.63 -21.22 -1.95
N MET A 315 5.99 -22.39 -1.42
CA MET A 315 6.36 -23.56 -2.19
C MET A 315 5.22 -24.57 -2.08
N ASP A 316 4.66 -24.97 -3.20
CA ASP A 316 3.59 -25.96 -3.21
C ASP A 316 4.11 -27.38 -2.95
N LYS A 317 3.19 -28.34 -2.87
CA LYS A 317 3.50 -29.76 -2.66
C LYS A 317 4.39 -30.39 -3.74
N HIS A 318 4.45 -29.80 -4.93
CA HIS A 318 5.30 -30.26 -6.03
C HIS A 318 6.65 -29.53 -6.10
N GLY A 319 6.90 -28.59 -5.17
CA GLY A 319 8.12 -27.79 -5.13
C GLY A 319 8.09 -26.54 -6.00
N ALA A 320 6.96 -26.22 -6.65
CA ALA A 320 6.87 -25.00 -7.45
C ALA A 320 6.71 -23.78 -6.54
N VAL A 321 7.51 -22.74 -6.80
CA VAL A 321 7.50 -21.48 -6.05
C VAL A 321 6.46 -20.53 -6.65
N ASN A 322 5.51 -20.09 -5.83
CA ASN A 322 4.55 -19.03 -6.16
C ASN A 322 4.86 -17.79 -5.32
N LEU A 323 4.69 -16.61 -5.90
CA LEU A 323 4.88 -15.35 -5.18
C LEU A 323 3.59 -14.93 -4.50
N LEU A 324 3.71 -14.43 -3.28
CA LEU A 324 2.63 -13.78 -2.56
C LEU A 324 2.78 -12.26 -2.75
N VAL A 325 1.73 -11.60 -3.23
CA VAL A 325 1.79 -10.20 -3.64
C VAL A 325 0.60 -9.38 -3.12
N PHE A 326 0.89 -8.13 -2.81
CA PHE A 326 -0.09 -7.05 -2.74
C PHE A 326 -0.10 -6.34 -4.09
N ASP A 327 -1.25 -6.42 -4.77
CA ASP A 327 -1.48 -5.74 -6.03
C ASP A 327 -2.31 -4.47 -5.76
N PRO A 328 -1.81 -3.25 -6.04
CA PRO A 328 -2.59 -2.03 -5.83
C PRO A 328 -3.86 -2.00 -6.70
N ALA A 329 -3.93 -2.80 -7.76
CA ALA A 329 -5.13 -2.94 -8.58
C ALA A 329 -6.21 -3.86 -7.95
N TYR A 330 -5.87 -4.62 -6.92
CA TYR A 330 -6.82 -5.48 -6.23
C TYR A 330 -7.46 -4.74 -5.05
N LYS A 331 -8.79 -4.65 -5.07
CA LYS A 331 -9.59 -4.18 -3.93
C LYS A 331 -10.19 -5.39 -3.22
N PRO A 332 -9.73 -5.74 -2.01
CA PRO A 332 -10.33 -6.81 -1.23
C PRO A 332 -11.82 -6.58 -0.95
N THR A 333 -12.56 -7.67 -0.81
CA THR A 333 -13.96 -7.63 -0.37
C THR A 333 -14.07 -7.11 1.06
N ALA A 334 -15.26 -6.67 1.46
CA ALA A 334 -15.52 -6.25 2.83
C ALA A 334 -15.17 -7.35 3.85
N ASP A 335 -15.45 -8.62 3.52
CA ASP A 335 -15.16 -9.75 4.39
C ASP A 335 -13.65 -9.94 4.61
N ILE A 336 -12.85 -9.90 3.53
CA ILE A 336 -11.38 -10.00 3.64
C ILE A 336 -10.84 -8.81 4.44
N ARG A 337 -11.34 -7.59 4.17
CA ARG A 337 -10.92 -6.39 4.91
C ARG A 337 -11.25 -6.52 6.40
N ASN A 338 -12.45 -6.96 6.76
CA ASN A 338 -12.87 -7.11 8.16
C ASN A 338 -12.03 -8.18 8.87
N LEU A 339 -11.79 -9.33 8.24
CA LEU A 339 -10.90 -10.36 8.79
C LEU A 339 -9.48 -9.83 9.00
N ALA A 340 -8.95 -9.04 8.07
CA ALA A 340 -7.63 -8.42 8.21
C ALA A 340 -7.58 -7.40 9.36
N LEU A 341 -8.60 -6.56 9.50
CA LEU A 341 -8.72 -5.61 10.60
C LEU A 341 -8.84 -6.29 11.97
N GLU A 342 -9.54 -7.42 12.06
CA GLU A 342 -9.56 -8.25 13.28
C GLU A 342 -8.16 -8.76 13.63
N GLN A 343 -7.39 -9.24 12.63
CA GLN A 343 -6.01 -9.68 12.85
C GLN A 343 -5.10 -8.53 13.29
N TYR A 344 -5.29 -7.36 12.70
CA TYR A 344 -4.56 -6.15 13.06
C TYR A 344 -4.82 -5.75 14.51
N ALA A 345 -6.10 -5.69 14.93
CA ALA A 345 -6.47 -5.36 16.30
C ALA A 345 -5.92 -6.38 17.33
N GLN A 346 -5.99 -7.68 17.02
CA GLN A 346 -5.42 -8.74 17.86
C GLN A 346 -3.90 -8.55 18.07
N SER A 347 -3.18 -8.22 17.00
CA SER A 347 -1.72 -8.05 17.05
C SER A 347 -1.32 -6.83 17.91
N ARG A 348 -2.07 -5.73 17.83
CA ARG A 348 -1.86 -4.53 18.67
C ARG A 348 -2.09 -4.80 20.16
N LEU A 349 -3.12 -5.56 20.50
CA LEU A 349 -3.42 -5.93 21.88
C LEU A 349 -2.35 -6.86 22.48
N ALA A 350 -1.80 -7.77 21.68
CA ALA A 350 -0.73 -8.66 22.12
C ALA A 350 0.57 -7.88 22.43
N GLN A 351 0.89 -6.86 21.64
CA GLN A 351 2.07 -6.01 21.86
C GLN A 351 1.95 -5.14 23.11
N SER A 352 0.77 -4.60 23.43
CA SER A 352 0.56 -3.80 24.64
C SER A 352 0.49 -4.64 25.92
N GLY A 353 0.03 -5.90 25.85
CA GLY A 353 -0.02 -6.81 26.99
C GLY A 353 1.35 -7.33 27.45
N SER A 354 2.37 -7.32 26.58
CA SER A 354 3.71 -7.82 26.91
C SER A 354 4.60 -6.82 27.66
N ALA A 355 4.22 -5.54 27.74
CA ALA A 355 5.03 -4.49 28.37
C ALA A 355 4.86 -4.38 29.91
N ASN A 356 3.94 -5.14 30.53
CA ASN A 356 3.59 -4.99 31.96
C ASN A 356 4.03 -6.15 32.87
N SER A 357 4.94 -7.03 32.43
CA SER A 357 5.47 -8.11 33.27
C SER A 357 6.94 -7.91 33.62
N SER A 358 7.22 -6.97 34.53
CA SER A 358 8.45 -6.97 35.31
C SER A 358 8.27 -7.88 36.54
N PRO A 359 9.18 -8.82 36.83
CA PRO A 359 9.06 -9.69 37.99
C PRO A 359 9.48 -8.91 39.24
N THR A 360 8.51 -8.41 40.01
CA THR A 360 8.79 -7.89 41.34
C THR A 360 9.07 -9.06 42.29
N LEU A 361 10.36 -9.24 42.62
CA LEU A 361 10.84 -10.10 43.69
C LEU A 361 10.12 -9.72 45.00
N LYS A 362 9.22 -10.59 45.47
CA LYS A 362 8.54 -10.45 46.76
C LYS A 362 9.56 -10.64 47.89
N ARG A 363 10.03 -9.52 48.47
CA ARG A 363 10.77 -9.53 49.73
C ARG A 363 9.77 -9.69 50.87
N LYS A 364 9.83 -10.85 51.53
CA LYS A 364 9.09 -11.20 52.74
C LYS A 364 9.64 -10.38 53.93
N ARG A 365 8.81 -9.60 54.60
CA ARG A 365 9.06 -9.18 56.00
C ARG A 365 7.77 -9.26 56.81
N SER A 366 7.98 -9.76 58.01
CA SER A 366 7.09 -10.26 59.05
C SER A 366 6.79 -9.19 60.11
N LEU A 367 5.62 -9.31 60.75
CA LEU A 367 5.30 -9.02 62.19
C LEU A 367 5.53 -7.56 62.66
N ASP A 368 4.73 -6.88 63.50
CA ASP A 368 3.70 -7.22 64.47
C ASP A 368 2.91 -5.95 64.88
N ASN A 369 1.69 -6.17 65.41
CA ASN A 369 0.96 -5.45 66.49
C ASN A 369 0.79 -3.92 66.50
N ALA A 370 -0.46 -3.44 66.59
CA ALA A 370 -1.12 -3.07 67.86
C ALA A 370 -2.41 -2.23 67.64
N GLU A 371 -3.27 -2.29 68.65
CA GLU A 371 -4.68 -1.90 68.78
C GLU A 371 -4.97 -0.38 68.73
N ASN A 372 -6.18 0.03 68.29
CA ASN A 372 -7.25 0.56 69.17
C ASN A 372 -8.41 1.32 68.46
N ALA A 373 -9.63 0.98 68.91
CA ALA A 373 -10.83 1.78 69.20
C ALA A 373 -11.39 2.89 68.26
N LEU A 374 -12.57 2.56 67.70
CA LEU A 374 -13.91 3.22 67.79
C LEU A 374 -14.13 4.75 67.84
N ASN A 375 -15.24 5.13 67.18
CA ASN A 375 -16.15 6.29 67.32
C ASN A 375 -15.94 7.51 66.38
N VAL A 376 -16.93 8.28 65.90
CA VAL A 376 -18.41 8.26 65.77
C VAL A 376 -18.76 9.47 64.85
N ALA A 377 -19.83 9.36 64.06
CA ALA A 377 -20.72 10.41 63.48
C ALA A 377 -20.22 11.52 62.51
N GLY A 378 -20.90 11.58 61.36
CA GLY A 378 -21.73 12.76 61.00
C GLY A 378 -21.28 13.62 59.79
N PRO A 379 -22.21 14.19 58.99
CA PRO A 379 -22.02 14.34 57.54
C PRO A 379 -21.95 15.79 57.04
N SER A 380 -21.27 16.03 55.89
CA SER A 380 -21.47 17.27 55.13
C SER A 380 -21.23 17.12 53.62
N ARG A 381 -22.35 16.88 52.94
CA ARG A 381 -22.77 17.23 51.57
C ARG A 381 -21.95 18.32 50.86
N LEU A 382 -21.28 17.98 49.74
CA LEU A 382 -21.00 18.91 48.63
C LEU A 382 -21.06 18.22 47.24
N LYS A 383 -22.19 18.50 46.56
CA LYS A 383 -22.43 18.77 45.14
C LYS A 383 -21.80 17.89 44.03
N LYS A 384 -22.71 17.20 43.32
CA LYS A 384 -22.62 16.70 41.93
C LYS A 384 -22.48 17.84 40.90
N ALA A 385 -21.59 17.65 39.93
CA ALA A 385 -21.70 17.91 38.47
C ALA A 385 -20.32 17.57 37.86
N GLY A 386 -20.12 16.90 36.73
CA GLY A 386 -20.98 16.28 35.74
C GLY A 386 -20.13 15.27 34.93
N THR A 387 -20.81 14.32 34.32
CA THR A 387 -20.30 13.28 33.39
C THR A 387 -19.56 13.85 32.17
N PRO A 388 -18.49 13.19 31.72
CA PRO A 388 -18.19 13.00 30.31
C PRO A 388 -18.76 11.65 29.85
N SER A 389 -19.49 11.70 28.74
CA SER A 389 -20.12 10.56 28.09
C SER A 389 -19.14 9.64 27.35
N LYS A 390 -19.44 8.34 27.43
CA LYS A 390 -19.30 7.29 26.39
C LYS A 390 -17.88 6.84 26.00
N ILE A 391 -17.31 5.99 26.85
CA ILE A 391 -16.37 4.93 26.47
C ILE A 391 -17.18 3.71 25.98
N LEU A 392 -16.62 3.02 24.99
CA LEU A 392 -17.16 1.89 24.23
C LEU A 392 -18.04 0.92 25.04
N SER A 393 -19.28 0.72 24.57
CA SER A 393 -20.08 -0.44 24.94
C SER A 393 -19.52 -1.73 24.29
N PRO A 394 -19.52 -2.87 24.99
CA PRO A 394 -19.12 -4.16 24.40
C PRO A 394 -20.11 -4.53 23.29
N LEU A 395 -19.59 -4.81 22.09
CA LEU A 395 -20.37 -5.39 21.01
C LEU A 395 -21.01 -6.68 21.51
N LYS A 396 -22.35 -6.64 21.57
CA LYS A 396 -23.20 -7.78 21.87
C LYS A 396 -22.85 -8.93 20.94
N ASN A 397 -22.76 -10.13 21.51
CA ASN A 397 -22.76 -11.42 20.82
C ASN A 397 -24.01 -11.52 19.92
N GLY A 398 -23.88 -11.01 18.70
CA GLY A 398 -24.78 -11.30 17.60
C GLY A 398 -24.30 -12.59 16.96
N PHE A 399 -25.12 -13.64 17.08
CA PHE A 399 -25.04 -14.82 16.24
C PHE A 399 -25.12 -14.39 14.76
N HIS A 400 -24.00 -14.03 14.16
CA HIS A 400 -23.87 -14.01 12.72
C HIS A 400 -23.97 -15.46 12.27
N LYS A 401 -25.08 -15.78 11.60
CA LYS A 401 -25.26 -16.97 10.77
C LYS A 401 -23.92 -17.35 10.15
N ALA A 402 -23.60 -18.64 10.19
CA ALA A 402 -22.50 -19.26 9.45
C ALA A 402 -22.71 -19.07 7.93
N ALA A 403 -22.60 -17.83 7.47
CA ALA A 403 -22.55 -17.45 6.08
C ALA A 403 -21.12 -17.74 5.64
N ASN A 404 -20.94 -18.95 5.10
CA ASN A 404 -19.89 -19.33 4.17
C ASN A 404 -18.61 -18.51 4.33
N ARG A 405 -17.85 -18.72 5.43
CA ARG A 405 -16.49 -18.18 5.54
C ARG A 405 -15.76 -18.77 4.34
N GLU A 406 -15.57 -17.95 3.31
CA GLU A 406 -14.79 -18.27 2.13
C GLU A 406 -13.57 -19.05 2.62
N ASP A 407 -13.36 -20.25 2.07
CA ASP A 407 -12.30 -21.13 2.56
C ASP A 407 -11.01 -20.30 2.66
N LEU A 408 -10.50 -20.09 3.88
CA LEU A 408 -9.45 -19.10 4.12
C LEU A 408 -8.24 -19.35 3.21
N TYR A 409 -8.00 -20.62 2.86
CA TYR A 409 -7.00 -21.01 1.88
C TYR A 409 -7.33 -20.55 0.44
N SER A 410 -8.59 -20.64 0.01
CA SER A 410 -9.05 -20.17 -1.30
C SER A 410 -8.80 -18.67 -1.54
N MET A 411 -8.82 -17.86 -0.47
CA MET A 411 -8.48 -16.43 -0.51
C MET A 411 -7.05 -16.19 -0.98
N LEU A 412 -6.10 -17.08 -0.67
CA LEU A 412 -4.70 -16.95 -1.12
C LEU A 412 -4.58 -16.80 -2.63
N LYS A 413 -5.51 -17.37 -3.40
CA LYS A 413 -5.54 -17.25 -4.86
C LYS A 413 -5.57 -15.78 -5.33
N LYS A 414 -6.15 -14.87 -4.54
CA LYS A 414 -6.23 -13.43 -4.85
C LYS A 414 -4.90 -12.69 -4.63
N PHE A 415 -4.02 -13.26 -3.81
CA PHE A 415 -2.72 -12.71 -3.43
C PHE A 415 -1.56 -13.50 -4.03
N ARG A 416 -1.82 -14.41 -4.98
CA ARG A 416 -0.82 -15.36 -5.48
C ARG A 416 -0.55 -15.15 -6.97
N ILE A 417 0.72 -14.97 -7.32
CA ILE A 417 1.20 -15.14 -8.69
C ILE A 417 1.78 -16.55 -8.80
N GLN A 418 1.11 -17.38 -9.59
CA GLN A 418 1.58 -18.74 -9.85
C GLN A 418 2.87 -18.73 -10.65
N SER A 419 3.77 -19.70 -10.39
CA SER A 419 5.04 -19.88 -11.10
C SER A 419 4.90 -19.73 -12.64
N LYS A 420 3.89 -20.38 -13.22
CA LYS A 420 3.59 -20.33 -14.67
C LYS A 420 3.27 -18.93 -15.22
N ASN A 421 2.83 -18.00 -14.36
CA ASN A 421 2.52 -16.63 -14.74
C ASN A 421 3.73 -15.69 -14.62
N ILE A 422 4.76 -16.07 -13.86
CA ILE A 422 5.99 -15.30 -13.72
C ILE A 422 6.76 -15.31 -15.06
N GLY A 423 6.87 -16.47 -15.71
CA GLY A 423 7.54 -16.60 -17.01
C GLY A 423 6.83 -15.91 -18.19
N LYS A 424 5.64 -15.32 -17.99
CA LYS A 424 4.92 -14.62 -19.09
C LYS A 424 5.50 -13.25 -19.40
N LYS A 425 6.30 -12.67 -18.50
CA LYS A 425 6.97 -11.39 -18.72
C LYS A 425 8.45 -11.65 -18.94
N GLN A 426 9.03 -10.83 -19.81
CA GLN A 426 10.39 -11.01 -20.30
C GLN A 426 11.43 -10.33 -19.43
N GLN A 427 11.03 -9.29 -18.70
CA GLN A 427 11.90 -8.49 -17.86
C GLN A 427 11.18 -8.14 -16.57
N TYR A 428 11.92 -8.16 -15.48
CA TYR A 428 11.50 -7.69 -14.17
C TYR A 428 12.58 -6.80 -13.59
N GLN A 429 12.16 -5.76 -12.88
CA GLN A 429 13.04 -4.99 -12.01
C GLN A 429 12.52 -5.09 -10.58
N ILE A 430 13.41 -5.27 -9.63
CA ILE A 430 13.12 -5.30 -8.19
C ILE A 430 13.74 -4.07 -7.54
N LEU A 431 12.98 -3.43 -6.65
CA LEU A 431 13.51 -2.51 -5.65
C LEU A 431 13.31 -3.13 -4.27
N TYR A 432 14.39 -3.24 -3.50
CA TYR A 432 14.37 -3.77 -2.14
C TYR A 432 15.21 -2.93 -1.18
N PHE A 433 14.96 -3.09 0.13
CA PHE A 433 15.58 -2.31 1.20
C PHE A 433 16.54 -3.21 1.99
N PRO A 434 17.85 -2.94 1.98
CA PRO A 434 18.85 -3.76 2.69
C PRO A 434 18.81 -3.58 4.22
N MET A 435 18.03 -2.61 4.73
CA MET A 435 17.90 -2.30 6.16
C MET A 435 19.23 -1.93 6.86
N THR A 436 20.12 -1.26 6.14
CA THR A 436 21.34 -0.67 6.70
C THR A 436 21.06 0.69 7.34
N ALA A 437 22.05 1.32 7.98
CA ALA A 437 21.90 2.68 8.49
C ALA A 437 21.52 3.66 7.35
N PRO A 438 20.83 4.78 7.68
CA PRO A 438 20.56 5.84 6.71
C PRO A 438 21.83 6.31 6.00
N LEU A 439 21.68 6.72 4.74
CA LEU A 439 22.78 7.22 3.93
C LEU A 439 23.29 8.54 4.49
N THR A 440 24.60 8.65 4.65
CA THR A 440 25.27 9.92 4.94
C THR A 440 25.15 10.88 3.76
N ASP A 441 25.29 12.19 4.00
CA ASP A 441 25.26 13.21 2.94
C ASP A 441 26.27 12.90 1.83
N LYS A 442 27.45 12.36 2.19
CA LYS A 442 28.48 11.94 1.23
C LYS A 442 28.03 10.78 0.35
N GLU A 443 27.38 9.78 0.92
CA GLU A 443 26.84 8.63 0.16
C GLU A 443 25.71 9.07 -0.76
N GLN A 444 24.78 9.90 -0.26
CA GLN A 444 23.69 10.46 -1.06
C GLN A 444 24.23 11.27 -2.24
N GLN A 445 25.25 12.10 -2.02
CA GLN A 445 25.87 12.89 -3.08
C GLN A 445 26.59 12.02 -4.13
N GLY A 446 27.00 10.80 -3.76
CA GLY A 446 27.54 9.80 -4.69
C GLY A 446 26.49 9.02 -5.49
N MET A 447 25.21 9.14 -5.14
CA MET A 447 24.09 8.37 -5.73
C MET A 447 23.29 9.15 -6.76
N LYS A 448 23.89 10.11 -7.47
CA LYS A 448 23.19 10.94 -8.47
C LYS A 448 22.76 10.17 -9.72
N THR A 449 23.45 9.09 -10.06
CA THR A 449 23.17 8.27 -11.23
C THR A 449 22.45 6.99 -10.82
N VAL A 450 21.32 6.69 -11.46
CA VAL A 450 20.58 5.45 -11.24
C VAL A 450 21.37 4.28 -11.82
N ILE A 451 21.65 3.28 -10.99
CA ILE A 451 22.36 2.06 -11.40
C ILE A 451 21.58 0.85 -10.86
N SER A 452 21.41 -0.16 -11.70
CA SER A 452 20.83 -1.46 -11.35
C SER A 452 21.86 -2.58 -11.46
N MET A 453 21.74 -3.59 -10.58
CA MET A 453 22.54 -4.81 -10.70
C MET A 453 21.79 -5.82 -11.56
N LYS A 454 22.42 -6.29 -12.65
CA LYS A 454 21.86 -7.37 -13.46
C LYS A 454 22.02 -8.71 -12.76
N VAL A 455 20.92 -9.45 -12.64
CA VAL A 455 20.89 -10.80 -12.08
C VAL A 455 20.70 -11.79 -13.24
N SER A 456 21.69 -12.64 -13.45
CA SER A 456 21.78 -13.52 -14.61
C SER A 456 21.48 -14.97 -14.30
#